data_AF-A0A1V1TBJ5-F1
#
_entry.id   AF-A0A1V1TBJ5-F1
#
_cell.length_a   1.000
_cell.length_b   1.000
_cell.length_c   1.000
_cell.angle_alpha   90.00
_cell.angle_beta   90.00
_cell.angle_gamma   90.00
#
_symmetry.space_group_name_H-M   'P 1'
#
loop_
_entity.id
_entity.type
_entity.pdbx_description
1 polymer ?
#
loop_
_entity_poly.entity_id
_entity_poly.type
_entity_poly.pdbx_seq_one_letter_code
_entity_poly.pdbx_strand_id
1 'polypeptide(L)' 'MARPLYNALFRRNFQMLGVVFASAFAFEMAYDTGMNKLWDNLNRGRQWKDIRSRYVEEE' A
#
# COMPACT_ATOMS: atom_id res chain seq x y z
N MET A 1 -23.53 7.44 -11.67
CA MET A 1 -22.15 7.60 -11.16
C MET A 1 -21.08 7.34 -12.21
N ALA A 2 -21.13 6.23 -12.98
CA ALA A 2 -20.05 5.90 -13.94
C ALA A 2 -19.89 6.89 -15.11
N ARG A 3 -20.97 7.45 -15.65
CA ARG A 3 -20.92 8.39 -16.80
C ARG A 3 -20.15 9.70 -16.49
N PRO A 4 -20.44 10.42 -15.38
CA PRO A 4 -19.65 11.60 -15.01
C PRO A 4 -18.17 11.30 -14.76
N LEU A 5 -17.86 10.19 -14.06
CA LEU A 5 -16.49 9.77 -13.77
C LEU A 5 -15.71 9.45 -15.06
N TYR A 6 -16.32 8.70 -15.98
CA TYR A 6 -15.73 8.39 -17.27
C TYR A 6 -15.41 9.64 -18.08
N ASN A 7 -16.38 10.56 -18.16
CA ASN A 7 -16.20 11.81 -18.89
C ASN A 7 -15.13 12.72 -18.26
N ALA A 8 -14.97 12.69 -16.94
CA ALA A 8 -14.00 13.51 -16.22
C ALA A 8 -12.56 12.95 -16.28
N LEU A 9 -12.39 11.64 -16.16
CA LEU A 9 -11.07 11.02 -15.94
C LEU A 9 -10.61 10.09 -17.07
N PHE A 10 -11.54 9.44 -17.79
CA PHE A 10 -11.21 8.30 -18.66
C PHE A 10 -11.52 8.53 -20.15
N ARG A 11 -12.16 9.64 -20.54
CA ARG A 11 -12.57 9.90 -21.93
C ARG A 11 -11.41 10.21 -22.88
N ARG A 12 -10.28 10.74 -22.39
CA ARG A 12 -9.10 11.07 -23.21
C ARG A 12 -7.92 10.17 -22.82
N ASN A 13 -7.30 9.50 -23.79
CA ASN A 13 -6.25 8.50 -23.55
C ASN A 13 -5.09 9.01 -22.70
N PHE A 14 -4.55 10.20 -22.99
CA PHE A 14 -3.44 10.75 -22.19
C PHE A 14 -3.85 11.04 -20.74
N GLN A 15 -5.05 11.59 -20.52
CA GLN A 15 -5.57 11.85 -19.17
C GLN A 15 -5.82 10.54 -18.42
N MET A 16 -6.42 9.55 -19.08
CA MET A 16 -6.61 8.21 -18.55
C MET A 16 -5.28 7.60 -18.08
N LEU A 17 -4.24 7.64 -18.93
CA LEU A 17 -2.92 7.10 -18.57
C LEU A 17 -2.36 7.79 -17.33
N GLY A 18 -2.47 9.12 -17.25
CA GLY A 18 -2.06 9.89 -16.07
C GLY A 18 -2.82 9.47 -14.81
N VAL A 19 -4.15 9.30 -14.90
CA VAL A 19 -4.99 8.85 -13.78
C VAL A 19 -4.62 7.45 -13.32
N VAL A 20 -4.42 6.51 -14.26
CA VAL A 20 -4.04 5.13 -13.93
C VAL A 20 -2.68 5.10 -13.22
N PHE A 21 -1.66 5.78 -13.74
CA PHE A 21 -0.34 5.79 -13.11
C PHE A 21 -0.36 6.47 -11.75
N ALA A 22 -0.99 7.64 -11.62
CA ALA A 22 -1.12 8.32 -10.33
C ALA A 22 -1.85 7.43 -9.30
N SER A 23 -2.92 6.75 -9.72
CA SER A 23 -3.64 5.82 -8.85
C SER A 23 -2.80 4.60 -8.46
N ALA A 24 -1.95 4.09 -9.36
CA ALA A 24 -1.10 2.95 -9.09
C ALA A 24 -0.08 3.28 -7.97
N PHE A 25 0.60 4.42 -8.06
CA PHE A 25 1.53 4.86 -7.01
C PHE A 25 0.83 5.10 -5.67
N ALA A 26 -0.31 5.79 -5.70
CA ALA A 26 -1.08 6.04 -4.48
C ALA A 26 -1.59 4.74 -3.85
N PHE A 27 -2.04 3.80 -4.68
CA PHE A 27 -2.49 2.47 -4.25
C PHE A 27 -1.33 1.67 -3.66
N GLU A 28 -0.18 1.59 -4.33
CA GLU A 28 1.00 0.86 -3.86
C GLU A 28 1.40 1.31 -2.45
N MET A 29 1.56 2.63 -2.24
CA MET A 29 1.91 3.17 -0.92
C MET A 29 0.90 2.79 0.18
N ALA A 30 -0.40 2.94 -0.11
CA ALA A 30 -1.46 2.64 0.84
C ALA A 30 -1.57 1.13 1.11
N TYR A 31 -1.46 0.33 0.05
CA TYR A 31 -1.57 -1.12 0.10
C TYR A 31 -0.40 -1.72 0.88
N ASP A 32 0.83 -1.35 0.57
CA ASP A 32 2.01 -1.87 1.28
C ASP A 32 1.97 -1.52 2.77
N THR A 33 1.65 -0.26 3.10
CA THR A 33 1.53 0.16 4.50
C THR A 33 0.41 -0.61 5.21
N GLY A 34 -0.75 -0.75 4.58
CA GLY A 34 -1.90 -1.45 5.14
C GLY A 34 -1.64 -2.95 5.34
N MET A 35 -1.07 -3.60 4.33
CA MET A 35 -0.77 -5.03 4.36
C MET A 35 0.37 -5.37 5.32
N ASN A 36 1.41 -4.53 5.41
CA ASN A 36 2.43 -4.67 6.45
C ASN A 36 1.82 -4.60 7.84
N LYS A 37 0.95 -3.61 8.09
CA LYS A 37 0.28 -3.49 9.40
C LYS A 37 -0.62 -4.69 9.70
N LEU A 38 -1.35 -5.19 8.70
CA LEU A 38 -2.18 -6.39 8.84
C LEU A 38 -1.33 -7.61 9.18
N TRP A 39 -0.25 -7.82 8.43
CA TRP A 39 0.71 -8.91 8.66
C TRP A 39 1.32 -8.84 10.06
N ASP A 40 1.76 -7.66 10.47
CA ASP A 40 2.36 -7.41 11.76
C ASP A 40 1.41 -7.75 12.91
N ASN A 41 0.13 -7.42 12.73
CA ASN A 41 -0.88 -7.70 13.72
C ASN A 41 -1.19 -9.19 13.83
N LEU A 42 -1.28 -9.89 12.69
CA LEU A 42 -1.54 -11.32 12.65
C LEU A 42 -0.38 -12.15 13.19
N ASN A 43 0.86 -11.67 13.04
CA ASN A 43 2.08 -12.38 13.43
C ASN A 43 2.75 -11.80 14.68
N ARG A 44 2.03 -10.99 15.45
CA ARG A 44 2.57 -10.35 16.66
C ARG A 44 3.19 -11.38 17.61
N GLY A 45 4.38 -11.08 18.10
CA GLY A 45 5.13 -11.93 19.03
C GLY A 45 5.89 -13.08 18.36
N ARG A 46 5.79 -13.21 17.04
CA ARG A 46 6.53 -14.22 16.25
C ARG A 46 7.55 -13.61 15.31
N GLN A 47 7.42 -12.33 15.00
CA GLN A 47 8.32 -11.67 14.06
C GLN A 47 9.66 -11.38 14.71
N TRP A 48 10.73 -11.37 13.91
CA TRP A 48 12.06 -11.05 14.41
C TRP A 48 12.09 -9.73 15.17
N LYS A 49 11.45 -8.66 14.67
CA LYS A 49 11.33 -7.37 15.36
C LYS A 49 10.68 -7.46 16.74
N ASP A 50 9.84 -8.46 16.99
CA ASP A 50 9.16 -8.66 18.28
C ASP A 50 10.03 -9.47 19.27
N ILE A 51 10.90 -10.35 18.77
CA ILE A 51 11.68 -11.30 19.59
C ILE A 51 13.19 -10.99 19.64
N ARG A 52 13.69 -10.08 18.80
CA ARG A 52 15.12 -9.77 18.61
C ARG A 52 15.83 -9.47 19.93
N SER A 53 15.17 -8.72 20.83
CA SER A 53 15.72 -8.34 22.13
C SER A 53 16.08 -9.53 23.03
N ARG A 54 15.58 -10.73 22.74
CA ARG A 54 15.90 -11.95 23.49
C ARG A 54 17.20 -12.62 23.05
N TYR A 55 17.76 -12.20 21.92
CA TYR A 55 18.83 -12.94 21.22
C TYR A 55 20.03 -12.10 20.82
N VAL A 56 19.92 -10.76 20.86
CA VAL A 56 21.04 -9.88 20.56
C VAL A 56 21.63 -9.41 21.88
N GLU A 57 22.87 -9.79 22.15
CA GLU A 57 23.67 -9.24 23.25
C GLU A 57 24.00 -7.77 22.93
N GLU A 58 23.84 -6.89 23.92
CA GLU A 58 24.30 -5.50 23.80
C GLU A 58 25.84 -5.53 23.76
N GLU A 59 26.45 -4.91 22.74
CA GLU A 59 27.91 -4.71 22.66
C GLU A 59 28.40 -3.77 23.77
#